data_AF-A0A7X8WX76-F1
#
_entry.id   AF-A0A7X8WX76-F1
#
_cell.length_a   1.000
_cell.length_b   1.000
_cell.length_c   1.000
_cell.angle_alpha   90.00
_cell.angle_beta   90.00
_cell.angle_gamma   90.00
#
_symmetry.space_group_name_H-M   'P 1'
#
loop_
_entity.id
_entity.type
_entity.pdbx_description
1 polymer ?
#
loop_
_entity_poly.entity_id
_entity_poly.type
_entity_poly.pdbx_seq_one_letter_code
_entity_poly.pdbx_strand_id
1 'polypeptide(L)'
;MKKEDFRQKAHSVLDEIVDHIAEIEKKADKASDDMKKEYSKKLERLKEIKLDLTKKLEDYEGMTESRWDVVKDSFSEFMDRVNKAWHDSYNKASSAFKK
;
A
#
# COMPACT_ATOMS: atom_id res chain seq x y z
N MET A 1 -4.85 -7.37 -16.97
CA MET A 1 -4.17 -8.50 -16.32
C MET A 1 -5.16 -9.63 -16.05
N LYS A 2 -4.69 -10.85 -15.75
CA LYS A 2 -5.56 -11.95 -15.30
C LYS A 2 -6.05 -11.69 -13.87
N LYS A 3 -7.20 -12.28 -13.53
CA LYS A 3 -7.79 -12.16 -12.19
C LYS A 3 -6.80 -12.58 -11.10
N GLU A 4 -6.12 -13.70 -11.28
CA GLU A 4 -5.13 -14.21 -10.32
C GLU A 4 -3.90 -13.30 -10.17
N ASP A 5 -3.41 -12.75 -11.28
CA ASP A 5 -2.26 -11.83 -11.32
C ASP A 5 -2.54 -10.57 -10.48
N PHE A 6 -3.78 -10.05 -10.55
CA PHE A 6 -4.19 -8.91 -9.72
C PHE A 6 -4.10 -9.23 -8.24
N ARG A 7 -4.65 -10.37 -7.84
CA ARG A 7 -4.63 -10.83 -6.45
C ARG A 7 -3.21 -11.00 -5.94
N GLN A 8 -2.34 -11.68 -6.71
CA GLN A 8 -0.94 -11.84 -6.33
C GLN A 8 -0.24 -10.50 -6.17
N LYS A 9 -0.42 -9.58 -7.12
CA LYS A 9 0.18 -8.25 -7.07
C LYS A 9 -0.34 -7.42 -5.89
N ALA A 10 -1.64 -7.46 -5.64
CA ALA A 10 -2.27 -6.78 -4.52
C ALA A 10 -1.79 -7.33 -3.17
N HIS A 11 -1.72 -8.65 -3.00
CA HIS A 11 -1.13 -9.24 -1.79
C HIS A 11 0.35 -8.88 -1.64
N SER A 12 1.14 -8.90 -2.71
CA SER A 12 2.55 -8.50 -2.68
C SER A 12 2.71 -7.06 -2.18
N VAL A 13 1.95 -6.11 -2.75
CA VAL A 13 2.00 -4.71 -2.33
C VAL A 13 1.48 -4.54 -0.89
N LEU A 14 0.45 -5.29 -0.50
CA LEU A 14 -0.06 -5.28 0.87
C LEU A 14 1.02 -5.72 1.86
N ASP A 15 1.75 -6.79 1.53
CA ASP A 15 2.83 -7.34 2.35
C ASP A 15 3.97 -6.31 2.49
N GLU A 16 4.39 -5.70 1.38
CA GLU A 16 5.39 -4.62 1.39
C GLU A 16 4.96 -3.42 2.25
N ILE A 17 3.69 -3.00 2.15
CA ILE A 17 3.16 -1.91 2.99
C ILE A 17 3.19 -2.31 4.47
N VAL A 18 2.81 -3.55 4.80
CA VAL A 18 2.78 -4.04 6.18
C VAL A 18 4.19 -4.12 6.76
N ASP A 19 5.15 -4.64 6.00
CA ASP A 19 6.56 -4.69 6.42
C ASP A 19 7.11 -3.28 6.64
N HIS A 20 6.79 -2.34 5.74
CA HIS A 20 7.22 -0.95 5.88
C HIS A 20 6.57 -0.23 7.09
N ILE A 21 5.30 -0.52 7.38
CA ILE A 21 4.62 -0.05 8.59
C ILE A 21 5.38 -0.54 9.83
N ALA A 22 5.72 -1.83 9.90
CA ALA A 22 6.45 -2.40 11.03
C ALA A 22 7.85 -1.79 11.19
N GLU A 23 8.57 -1.58 10.08
CA GLU A 23 9.86 -0.88 10.04
C GLU A 23 9.76 0.55 10.58
N ILE A 24 8.75 1.31 10.16
CA ILE A 24 8.53 2.68 10.62
C ILE A 24 8.10 2.70 12.09
N GLU A 25 7.21 1.81 12.53
CA GLU A 25 6.79 1.72 13.93
C GLU A 25 7.98 1.43 14.85
N LYS A 26 8.87 0.50 14.45
CA LYS A 26 10.10 0.19 15.17
C LYS A 26 11.10 1.35 15.20
N LYS A 27 11.21 2.11 14.11
CA LYS A 27 12.05 3.33 14.06
C LYS A 27 11.44 4.45 14.90
N ALA A 28 10.13 4.61 14.88
CA ALA A 28 9.40 5.63 15.63
C ALA A 28 9.53 5.40 17.14
N ASP A 29 9.47 4.15 17.61
CA ASP A 29 9.69 3.78 19.01
C ASP A 29 11.03 4.32 19.54
N LYS A 30 12.09 4.19 18.72
CA LYS A 30 13.45 4.63 19.04
C LYS A 30 13.75 6.09 18.69
N ALA A 31 12.82 6.79 18.04
CA ALA A 31 13.04 8.15 17.56
C ALA A 31 12.58 9.22 18.55
N SER A 32 13.10 10.44 18.38
CA SER A 32 12.67 11.61 19.13
C SER A 32 11.22 12.01 18.80
N ASP A 33 10.57 12.74 19.71
CA ASP A 33 9.16 13.19 19.57
C ASP A 33 8.84 13.90 18.24
N ASP A 34 9.78 14.70 17.72
CA ASP A 34 9.61 15.39 16.44
C ASP A 34 9.52 14.41 15.26
N MET A 35 10.41 13.42 15.24
CA MET A 35 10.41 12.34 14.24
C MET A 35 9.18 11.43 14.38
N LYS A 36 8.72 11.18 15.62
CA LYS A 36 7.49 10.40 15.87
C LYS A 36 6.27 11.02 15.19
N LYS A 37 6.14 12.35 15.16
CA LYS A 37 5.04 13.02 14.45
C LYS A 37 5.08 12.76 12.94
N GLU A 38 6.26 12.85 12.34
CA GLU A 38 6.45 12.58 10.91
C GLU A 38 6.22 11.10 10.58
N TYR A 39 6.68 10.18 11.43
CA TYR A 39 6.38 8.76 11.30
C TYR A 39 4.89 8.46 11.46
N SER A 40 4.20 9.07 12.43
CA SER A 40 2.74 8.89 12.58
C SER A 40 1.98 9.31 11.33
N LYS A 41 2.31 10.45 10.70
CA LYS A 41 1.69 10.85 9.43
C LYS A 41 1.93 9.84 8.31
N LYS A 42 3.16 9.31 8.22
CA LYS A 42 3.50 8.27 7.24
C LYS A 42 2.74 6.97 7.50
N LEU A 43 2.67 6.55 8.75
CA LEU A 43 1.94 5.36 9.17
C LEU A 43 0.46 5.48 8.87
N GLU A 44 -0.15 6.64 9.14
CA GLU A 44 -1.54 6.92 8.81
C GLU A 44 -1.78 6.75 7.30
N ARG A 45 -0.95 7.39 6.47
CA ARG A 45 -1.07 7.29 5.00
C ARG A 45 -0.88 5.86 4.49
N LEU A 46 0.08 5.10 5.04
CA LEU A 46 0.29 3.70 4.67
C LEU A 46 -0.88 2.81 5.12
N LYS A 47 -1.45 3.07 6.31
CA LYS A 47 -2.64 2.37 6.81
C LYS A 47 -3.86 2.65 5.95
N GLU A 48 -4.03 3.89 5.47
CA GLU A 48 -5.08 4.25 4.50
C GLU A 48 -4.92 3.48 3.17
N ILE A 49 -3.71 3.48 2.59
CA ILE A 49 -3.43 2.74 1.34
C ILE A 49 -3.68 1.24 1.53
N LYS A 50 -3.22 0.67 2.65
CA LYS A 50 -3.48 -0.73 3.01
C LYS A 50 -4.97 -1.02 3.08
N LEU A 51 -5.75 -0.17 3.74
CA LEU A 51 -7.18 -0.34 3.92
C LEU A 51 -7.91 -0.29 2.57
N ASP A 52 -7.56 0.69 1.74
CA ASP A 52 -8.14 0.88 0.41
C ASP A 52 -7.86 -0.34 -0.49
N LEU A 53 -6.61 -0.83 -0.48
CA LEU A 53 -6.22 -2.05 -1.19
C LEU A 53 -6.95 -3.29 -0.68
N THR A 54 -7.09 -3.43 0.65
CA THR A 54 -7.80 -4.55 1.29
C THR A 54 -9.26 -4.57 0.87
N LYS A 55 -9.96 -3.44 0.96
CA LYS A 55 -11.35 -3.32 0.51
C LYS A 55 -11.51 -3.68 -0.96
N LYS A 56 -10.55 -3.27 -1.80
CA LYS A 56 -10.57 -3.57 -3.23
C LYS A 56 -10.34 -5.06 -3.50
N LEU A 57 -9.48 -5.71 -2.72
CA LEU A 57 -9.30 -7.17 -2.76
C LEU A 57 -10.56 -7.92 -2.32
N GLU A 58 -11.27 -7.46 -1.29
CA GLU A 58 -12.53 -8.07 -0.85
C GLU A 58 -13.62 -7.96 -1.93
N ASP A 59 -13.75 -6.79 -2.58
CA ASP A 59 -14.66 -6.58 -3.72
C ASP A 59 -14.33 -7.53 -4.89
N TYR A 60 -13.03 -7.81 -5.09
CA TYR A 60 -12.53 -8.77 -6.06
C TYR A 60 -12.86 -10.24 -5.70
N GLU A 61 -12.77 -10.63 -4.42
CA GLU A 61 -13.02 -12.01 -3.99
C GLU A 61 -14.50 -12.38 -4.18
N GLY A 62 -15.41 -11.41 -4.02
CA GLY A 62 -16.83 -11.56 -4.33
C GLY A 62 -17.19 -11.50 -5.81
N MET A 63 -16.23 -11.21 -6.70
CA MET A 63 -16.50 -10.90 -8.11
C MET A 63 -16.42 -12.14 -9.03
N THR A 64 -17.36 -12.27 -9.95
CA THR A 64 -17.31 -13.31 -11.00
C THR A 64 -16.32 -12.97 -12.10
N GLU A 65 -15.84 -13.98 -12.84
CA GLU A 65 -14.90 -13.76 -13.97
C GLU A 65 -15.47 -12.84 -15.07
N SER A 66 -16.78 -12.93 -15.34
CA SER A 66 -17.43 -12.07 -16.33
C SER A 66 -17.43 -10.59 -15.90
N ARG A 67 -17.65 -10.32 -14.60
CA ARG A 67 -17.60 -8.95 -14.08
C ARG A 67 -16.17 -8.44 -13.99
N TRP A 68 -15.21 -9.32 -13.69
CA TRP A 68 -13.79 -9.02 -13.72
C TRP A 68 -13.35 -8.46 -15.07
N ASP A 69 -13.77 -9.07 -16.19
CA ASP A 69 -13.33 -8.61 -17.51
C ASP A 69 -13.70 -7.14 -17.80
N VAL A 70 -14.83 -6.69 -17.26
CA VAL A 70 -15.31 -5.31 -17.37
C VAL A 70 -14.53 -4.35 -16.46
N VAL A 71 -14.20 -4.78 -15.24
CA VAL A 71 -13.58 -3.90 -14.23
C VAL A 71 -12.05 -3.99 -14.17
N LYS A 72 -11.43 -4.97 -14.86
CA LYS A 72 -9.98 -5.24 -14.80
C LYS A 72 -9.12 -4.01 -15.07
N ASP A 73 -9.61 -3.11 -15.92
CA ASP A 73 -8.92 -1.86 -16.27
C ASP A 73 -8.93 -0.90 -15.08
N SER A 74 -10.11 -0.64 -14.53
CA SER A 74 -10.30 0.19 -13.33
C SER A 74 -9.52 -0.35 -12.12
N PHE A 75 -9.47 -1.67 -11.95
CA PHE A 75 -8.64 -2.32 -10.92
C PHE A 75 -7.14 -2.15 -11.21
N SER A 76 -6.71 -2.24 -12.46
CA SER A 76 -5.32 -1.99 -12.84
C SER A 76 -4.90 -0.53 -12.56
N GLU A 77 -5.75 0.44 -12.92
CA GLU A 77 -5.52 1.87 -12.61
C GLU A 77 -5.50 2.15 -11.11
N PHE A 78 -6.37 1.48 -10.35
CA PHE A 78 -6.36 1.54 -8.90
C PHE A 78 -5.03 1.03 -8.33
N MET A 79 -4.58 -0.13 -8.77
CA MET A 79 -3.29 -0.69 -8.34
C MET A 79 -2.13 0.19 -8.75
N ASP A 80 -2.15 0.83 -9.92
CA ASP A 80 -1.10 1.77 -10.32
C ASP A 80 -1.07 3.00 -9.39
N ARG A 81 -2.23 3.52 -8.99
CA ARG A 81 -2.35 4.61 -8.02
C ARG A 81 -1.86 4.22 -6.64
N VAL A 82 -2.28 3.07 -6.13
CA VAL A 82 -1.79 2.50 -4.86
C VAL A 82 -0.27 2.32 -4.93
N ASN A 83 0.22 1.75 -6.04
CA ASN A 83 1.64 1.49 -6.22
C ASN A 83 2.44 2.79 -6.20
N LYS A 84 1.99 3.82 -6.92
CA LYS A 84 2.59 5.16 -6.91
C LYS A 84 2.51 5.82 -5.53
N ALA A 85 1.37 5.72 -4.83
CA ALA A 85 1.18 6.37 -3.53
C ALA A 85 2.08 5.76 -2.45
N TRP A 86 2.21 4.43 -2.41
CA TRP A 86 3.12 3.78 -1.48
C TRP A 86 4.58 4.06 -1.86
N HIS A 87 4.92 4.01 -3.15
CA HIS A 87 6.29 4.24 -3.61
C HIS A 87 6.71 5.70 -3.41
N ASP A 88 5.83 6.70 -3.58
CA ASP A 88 6.13 8.10 -3.22
C ASP A 88 6.38 8.24 -1.71
N SER A 89 5.59 7.55 -0.90
CA SER A 89 5.74 7.54 0.56
C SER A 89 7.05 6.85 0.98
N TYR A 90 7.47 5.80 0.25
CA TYR A 90 8.72 5.07 0.44
C TYR A 90 9.96 5.84 -0.04
N ASN A 91 9.96 6.40 -1.26
CA ASN A 91 11.11 7.15 -1.79
C ASN A 91 11.37 8.44 -1.02
N LYS A 92 10.33 9.12 -0.52
CA LYS A 92 10.50 10.20 0.45
C LYS A 92 11.15 9.72 1.75
N ALA A 93 10.90 8.48 2.17
CA ALA A 93 11.56 7.90 3.33
C ALA A 93 13.04 7.60 3.05
N SER A 94 13.37 6.93 1.94
CA SER A 94 14.77 6.56 1.67
C SER A 94 15.69 7.76 1.40
N SER A 95 15.18 8.85 0.82
CA SER A 95 15.96 10.11 0.69
C SER A 95 16.13 10.86 2.02
N ALA A 96 15.19 10.74 2.96
CA ALA A 96 15.30 11.36 4.28
C ALA A 96 16.32 10.64 5.20
N PHE A 97 16.59 9.35 4.96
CA PHE A 97 17.58 8.56 5.71
C PHE A 97 18.99 8.57 5.11
N LYS A 98 19.21 9.26 3.98
CA LYS A 98 20.50 9.25 3.23
C LYS A 98 21.42 10.44 3.53
N LYS A 99 21.27 11.13 4.66
CA LYS A 99 22.15 12.26 5.02
C LYS A 99 22.87 12.03 6.34
#